data_AF-A0A4R7ZFB3-F1
#
_entry.id   AF-A0A4R7ZFB3-F1
#
_cell.length_a   1.000
_cell.length_b   1.000
_cell.length_c   1.000
_cell.angle_alpha   90.00
_cell.angle_beta   90.00
_cell.angle_gamma   90.00
#
_symmetry.space_group_name_H-M   'P 1'
#
loop_
_entity.id
_entity.type
_entity.pdbx_description
1 polymer ?
#
loop_
_entity_poly.entity_id
_entity_poly.type
_entity_poly.pdbx_seq_one_letter_code
_entity_poly.pdbx_strand_id
1 'polypeptide(L)'
;MKRLLGALAIITLWALPTLPAHAATDPDAYMNTVASHLGDAGVWVDPDVKELTASEVVELDAAAKSAAAPIRIAVIPAAKINTSDSDYYVSLAWEGEEIADQLYDRVGVEGVYGVLVDAGSEGAGRGFHAVQRADHGPTYYVGDAVDQAVDCCAPDYQPMLERFIQRAQVVNKPFYVDAAPWAGGLAGVIGLWYGVTALGARRQRRRDEKAHLSVTRPLLNEEIIALSQQVSALPTTSDPQQSKLSKDVLDTVEKARHRLDEAESDKDVQSVTTLLGSARYGLQCLDAVRAGKPIPEPKAPCFFDPRHGPSVAQVQWKPEDGAERAVDVCAACKQRDEAGEKPEIRMVKGWQIERPYWEYAEELGAYVDGYWSRGDGSQWWFPDSDFRRKGEAMRARWRYSRPGARFGRFGSNVGSALGDAAASAATGSSDDDGWYSGGSRRRSSWSSRTRSSGGGSSRRSSRRSGGSRGF
;
A
#
# COMPACT_ATOMS: atom_id res chain seq x y z
N MET A 1 75.13 3.99 100.86
CA MET A 1 74.91 2.73 101.61
C MET A 1 73.71 1.99 101.00
N LYS A 2 73.93 0.73 100.57
CA LYS A 2 73.04 -0.45 100.58
C LYS A 2 71.51 -0.21 100.35
N ARG A 3 70.93 -0.63 99.21
CA ARG A 3 70.46 -2.01 98.84
C ARG A 3 68.97 -2.24 99.21
N LEU A 4 68.10 -2.52 98.22
CA LEU A 4 67.46 -3.83 97.94
C LEU A 4 66.14 -3.74 97.15
N LEU A 5 65.94 -4.77 96.33
CA LEU A 5 64.83 -5.12 95.45
C LEU A 5 63.54 -5.51 96.20
N GLY A 6 62.39 -5.40 95.50
CA GLY A 6 61.14 -6.08 95.83
C GLY A 6 60.09 -5.93 94.72
N ALA A 7 59.68 -7.04 94.14
CA ALA A 7 58.82 -7.18 92.96
C ALA A 7 57.32 -7.13 93.27
N LEU A 8 56.48 -6.75 92.29
CA LEU A 8 55.11 -7.28 92.10
C LEU A 8 54.58 -6.86 90.71
N ALA A 9 54.50 -7.84 89.81
CA ALA A 9 53.90 -7.73 88.49
C ALA A 9 52.42 -8.16 88.56
N ILE A 10 51.54 -7.31 88.04
CA ILE A 10 50.09 -7.51 88.01
C ILE A 10 49.69 -8.20 86.70
N ILE A 11 48.79 -9.17 86.87
CA ILE A 11 48.14 -10.04 85.88
C ILE A 11 47.27 -9.22 84.91
N THR A 12 47.42 -9.43 83.60
CA THR A 12 46.40 -9.07 82.60
C THR A 12 46.00 -10.30 81.78
N LEU A 13 44.81 -10.78 82.10
CA LEU A 13 44.07 -11.86 81.45
C LEU A 13 43.57 -11.35 80.08
N TRP A 14 44.07 -11.92 78.98
CA TRP A 14 43.55 -11.63 77.64
C TRP A 14 42.27 -12.43 77.41
N ALA A 15 41.13 -11.74 77.36
CA ALA A 15 39.88 -12.27 76.86
C ALA A 15 39.96 -12.40 75.34
N LEU A 16 39.89 -13.63 74.83
CA LEU A 16 39.61 -13.91 73.42
C LEU A 16 38.10 -13.77 73.18
N PRO A 17 37.63 -12.88 72.30
CA PRO A 17 36.28 -12.98 71.79
C PRO A 17 36.22 -14.15 70.81
N THR A 18 35.46 -15.18 71.16
CA THR A 18 34.96 -16.20 70.23
C THR A 18 33.98 -15.52 69.27
N LEU A 19 34.42 -15.26 68.04
CA LEU A 19 33.53 -14.86 66.95
C LEU A 19 32.73 -16.09 66.50
N PRO A 20 31.40 -16.00 66.34
CA PRO A 20 30.63 -17.05 65.68
C PRO A 20 30.98 -17.09 64.19
N ALA A 21 31.22 -18.29 63.68
CA ALA A 21 31.49 -18.54 62.27
C ALA A 21 30.17 -18.49 61.47
N HIS A 22 29.89 -17.36 60.82
CA HIS A 22 29.22 -17.34 59.52
C HIS A 22 30.27 -16.83 58.53
N ALA A 23 30.98 -17.77 57.90
CA ALA A 23 31.80 -17.41 56.75
C ALA A 23 30.82 -17.10 55.62
N ALA A 24 30.56 -15.81 55.37
CA ALA A 24 30.04 -15.37 54.09
C ALA A 24 31.01 -15.88 53.02
N THR A 25 30.63 -16.91 52.29
CA THR A 25 31.37 -17.37 51.12
C THR A 25 31.33 -16.27 50.09
N ASP A 26 32.50 -15.84 49.61
CA ASP A 26 32.63 -14.87 48.53
C ASP A 26 31.80 -15.34 47.30
N PRO A 27 30.73 -14.62 46.91
CA PRO A 27 29.86 -15.00 45.80
C PRO A 27 30.63 -15.17 44.48
N ASP A 28 31.70 -14.39 44.28
CA ASP A 28 32.55 -14.48 43.10
C ASP A 28 33.33 -15.81 43.05
N ALA A 29 33.89 -16.22 44.19
CA ALA A 29 34.59 -17.50 44.32
C ALA A 29 33.64 -18.70 44.14
N TYR A 30 32.40 -18.57 44.61
CA TYR A 30 31.35 -19.56 44.38
C TYR A 30 30.99 -19.68 42.90
N MET A 31 30.70 -18.56 42.23
CA MET A 31 30.38 -18.57 40.79
C MET A 31 31.53 -19.09 39.91
N ASN A 32 32.79 -18.88 40.31
CA ASN A 32 33.94 -19.50 39.64
C ASN A 32 33.91 -21.04 39.74
N THR A 33 33.44 -21.57 40.87
CA THR A 33 33.28 -23.02 41.08
C THR A 33 32.14 -23.55 40.20
N VAL A 34 30.99 -22.86 40.17
CA VAL A 34 29.85 -23.21 39.29
C VAL A 34 30.29 -23.23 37.82
N ALA A 35 31.00 -22.20 37.37
CA ALA A 35 31.51 -22.10 36.00
C ALA A 35 32.45 -23.26 35.64
N SER A 36 33.28 -23.73 36.58
CA SER A 36 34.20 -24.86 36.34
C SER A 36 33.47 -26.18 36.01
N HIS A 37 32.23 -26.34 36.47
CA HIS A 37 31.40 -27.51 36.18
C HIS A 37 30.64 -27.40 34.85
N LEU A 38 30.51 -26.19 34.29
CA LEU A 38 29.74 -25.89 33.09
C LEU A 38 30.62 -25.49 31.89
N GLY A 39 31.87 -25.99 31.85
CA GLY A 39 32.73 -25.85 30.67
C GLY A 39 32.08 -26.46 29.41
N ASP A 40 31.54 -27.66 29.56
CA ASP A 40 30.72 -28.32 28.54
C ASP A 40 29.23 -27.99 28.71
N ALA A 41 28.44 -28.14 27.64
CA ALA A 41 26.98 -28.02 27.71
C ALA A 41 26.40 -29.10 28.64
N GLY A 42 25.37 -28.75 29.41
CA GLY A 42 24.83 -29.62 30.44
C GLY A 42 24.11 -28.87 31.55
N VAL A 43 23.68 -29.62 32.56
CA VAL A 43 23.00 -29.09 33.74
C VAL A 43 23.81 -29.44 34.98
N TRP A 44 24.09 -28.44 35.79
CA TRP A 44 24.76 -28.62 37.08
C TRP A 44 23.87 -28.12 38.21
N VAL A 45 23.75 -28.93 39.26
CA VAL A 45 22.93 -28.64 40.45
C VAL A 45 23.82 -28.70 41.68
N ASP A 46 23.76 -27.65 42.50
CA ASP A 46 24.50 -27.61 43.75
C ASP A 46 23.94 -28.66 44.75
N PRO A 47 24.81 -29.42 45.45
CA PRO A 47 24.37 -30.43 46.41
C PRO A 47 23.47 -29.93 47.56
N ASP A 48 23.48 -28.63 47.85
CA ASP A 48 22.63 -28.02 48.89
C ASP A 48 21.17 -27.85 48.43
N VAL A 49 20.88 -27.92 47.12
CA VAL A 49 19.51 -27.91 46.54
C VAL A 49 18.85 -29.27 46.73
N LYS A 50 17.61 -29.31 47.25
CA LYS A 50 16.89 -30.57 47.55
C LYS A 50 15.67 -30.83 46.67
N GLU A 51 15.28 -29.86 45.84
CA GLU A 51 14.11 -29.93 44.96
C GLU A 51 14.30 -30.83 43.72
N LEU A 52 15.52 -31.31 43.45
CA LEU A 52 15.82 -32.21 42.33
C LEU A 52 16.48 -33.51 42.82
N THR A 53 16.00 -34.64 42.31
CA THR A 53 16.58 -35.96 42.54
C THR A 53 17.75 -36.23 41.60
N ALA A 54 18.66 -37.13 42.00
CA ALA A 54 19.83 -37.48 41.18
C ALA A 54 19.44 -38.04 39.79
N SER A 55 18.30 -38.73 39.67
CA SER A 55 17.79 -39.23 38.39
C SER A 55 17.34 -38.10 37.47
N GLU A 56 16.63 -37.11 38.00
CA GLU A 56 16.11 -35.97 37.21
C GLU A 56 17.26 -35.09 36.71
N VAL A 57 18.31 -34.90 37.53
CA VAL A 57 19.52 -34.17 37.09
C VAL A 57 20.21 -34.87 35.93
N VAL A 58 20.29 -36.21 35.93
CA VAL A 58 20.88 -36.97 34.83
C VAL A 58 20.05 -36.85 33.56
N GLU A 59 18.72 -36.87 33.67
CA GLU A 59 17.81 -36.67 32.52
C GLU A 59 17.93 -35.27 31.94
N LEU A 60 17.94 -34.23 32.79
CA LEU A 60 18.08 -32.84 32.37
C LEU A 60 19.45 -32.56 31.74
N ASP A 61 20.53 -33.10 32.31
CA ASP A 61 21.88 -33.00 31.76
C ASP A 61 21.99 -33.67 30.39
N ALA A 62 21.40 -34.86 30.24
CA ALA A 62 21.32 -35.54 28.95
C ALA A 62 20.51 -34.75 27.92
N ALA A 63 19.37 -34.18 28.33
CA ALA A 63 18.53 -33.34 27.48
C ALA A 63 19.29 -32.10 26.99
N ALA A 64 19.96 -31.37 27.90
CA ALA A 64 20.77 -30.19 27.57
C ALA A 64 21.94 -30.53 26.64
N LYS A 65 22.63 -31.66 26.87
CA LYS A 65 23.73 -32.14 26.00
C LYS A 65 23.27 -32.55 24.60
N SER A 66 22.04 -33.07 24.50
CA SER A 66 21.46 -33.50 23.22
C SER A 66 20.81 -32.35 22.42
N ALA A 67 20.66 -31.18 23.02
CA ALA A 67 19.98 -30.05 22.41
C ALA A 67 20.77 -29.49 21.22
N ALA A 68 20.05 -28.92 20.24
CA ALA A 68 20.68 -28.29 19.08
C ALA A 68 21.45 -27.00 19.43
N ALA A 69 21.10 -26.37 20.56
CA ALA A 69 21.81 -25.23 21.13
C ALA A 69 22.77 -25.71 22.24
N PRO A 70 23.96 -25.10 22.39
CA PRO A 70 24.85 -25.38 23.52
C PRO A 70 24.29 -24.73 24.79
N ILE A 71 23.44 -25.47 25.51
CA ILE A 71 22.73 -25.02 26.71
C ILE A 71 23.51 -25.40 27.96
N ARG A 72 23.71 -24.43 28.87
CA ARG A 72 24.36 -24.59 30.17
C ARG A 72 23.44 -24.05 31.25
N ILE A 73 23.05 -24.90 32.19
CA ILE A 73 22.12 -24.52 33.26
C ILE A 73 22.76 -24.77 34.62
N ALA A 74 22.75 -23.76 35.49
CA ALA A 74 23.13 -23.90 36.89
C ALA A 74 21.89 -23.79 37.79
N VAL A 75 21.74 -24.71 38.74
CA VAL A 75 20.74 -24.60 39.81
C VAL A 75 21.47 -24.40 41.13
N ILE A 76 21.29 -23.22 41.74
CA ILE A 76 22.08 -22.77 42.89
C ILE A 76 21.19 -22.32 44.05
N PRO A 77 21.56 -22.56 45.31
CA PRO A 77 20.81 -22.06 46.45
C PRO A 77 21.09 -20.57 46.66
N ALA A 78 20.04 -19.79 46.96
CA ALA A 78 20.16 -18.35 47.22
C ALA A 78 21.15 -18.01 48.34
N ALA A 79 21.33 -18.92 49.32
CA ALA A 79 22.22 -18.73 50.45
C ALA A 79 23.70 -18.55 50.07
N LYS A 80 24.15 -19.09 48.92
CA LYS A 80 25.56 -19.01 48.49
C LYS A 80 25.93 -17.68 47.82
N ILE A 81 24.92 -16.95 47.37
CA ILE A 81 25.05 -15.67 46.66
C ILE A 81 24.37 -14.52 47.42
N ASN A 82 23.95 -14.75 48.66
CA ASN A 82 23.38 -13.74 49.51
C ASN A 82 24.49 -12.82 50.05
N THR A 83 24.34 -11.52 49.82
CA THR A 83 25.27 -10.46 50.26
C THR A 83 24.75 -9.70 51.47
N SER A 84 23.54 -10.01 51.93
CA SER A 84 22.94 -9.41 53.12
C SER A 84 23.47 -10.06 54.40
N ASP A 85 23.94 -9.23 55.33
CA ASP A 85 24.31 -9.64 56.70
C ASP A 85 23.08 -9.94 57.59
N SER A 86 21.86 -9.82 57.05
CA SER A 86 20.59 -10.00 57.78
C SER A 86 19.90 -11.31 57.42
N ASP A 87 19.49 -12.08 58.43
CA ASP A 87 18.66 -13.28 58.29
C ASP A 87 17.24 -13.00 57.77
N TYR A 88 16.82 -11.72 57.74
CA TYR A 88 15.45 -11.31 57.40
C TYR A 88 15.29 -10.82 55.95
N TYR A 89 16.38 -10.44 55.27
CA TYR A 89 16.34 -9.94 53.91
C TYR A 89 17.40 -10.66 53.08
N VAL A 90 16.98 -11.24 51.96
CA VAL A 90 17.90 -11.78 50.96
C VAL A 90 18.24 -10.67 49.97
N SER A 91 19.53 -10.39 49.80
CA SER A 91 20.03 -9.49 48.75
C SER A 91 21.01 -10.30 47.91
N LEU A 92 20.59 -10.70 46.72
CA LEU A 92 21.44 -11.49 45.84
C LEU A 92 22.59 -10.62 45.29
N ALA A 93 23.76 -11.22 45.10
CA ALA A 93 24.91 -10.54 44.50
C ALA A 93 24.61 -10.06 43.07
N TRP A 94 23.75 -10.79 42.36
CA TRP A 94 23.27 -10.49 41.00
C TRP A 94 21.80 -10.88 40.89
N GLU A 95 21.02 -10.09 40.15
CA GLU A 95 19.58 -10.31 39.94
C GLU A 95 19.27 -10.37 38.44
N GLY A 96 18.17 -11.05 38.09
CA GLY A 96 17.70 -11.08 36.70
C GLY A 96 18.69 -11.76 35.74
N GLU A 97 18.76 -11.27 34.51
CA GLU A 97 19.66 -11.80 33.47
C GLU A 97 21.15 -11.64 33.82
N GLU A 98 21.50 -10.72 34.73
CA GLU A 98 22.89 -10.48 35.12
C GLU A 98 23.56 -11.72 35.72
N ILE A 99 22.82 -12.54 36.46
CA ILE A 99 23.37 -13.77 37.05
C ILE A 99 23.80 -14.79 35.99
N ALA A 100 23.08 -14.86 34.87
CA ALA A 100 23.40 -15.74 33.77
C ALA A 100 24.57 -15.18 32.94
N ASP A 101 24.71 -13.86 32.85
CA ASP A 101 25.89 -13.20 32.27
C ASP A 101 27.16 -13.45 33.08
N GLN A 102 27.08 -13.40 34.41
CA GLN A 102 28.22 -13.70 35.29
C GLN A 102 28.73 -15.15 35.11
N LEU A 103 27.83 -16.08 34.79
CA LEU A 103 28.19 -17.45 34.45
C LEU A 103 28.88 -17.49 33.07
N TYR A 104 28.35 -16.79 32.08
CA TYR A 104 28.99 -16.69 30.76
C TYR A 104 30.40 -16.09 30.83
N ASP A 105 30.59 -14.97 31.53
CA ASP A 105 31.87 -14.26 31.63
C ASP A 105 32.99 -15.14 32.21
N ARG A 106 32.63 -16.12 33.04
CA ARG A 106 33.56 -17.08 33.66
C ARG A 106 33.81 -18.31 32.80
N VAL A 107 32.80 -18.82 32.10
CA VAL A 107 32.96 -19.99 31.21
C VAL A 107 33.63 -19.59 29.89
N GLY A 108 33.29 -18.41 29.35
CA GLY A 108 33.96 -17.80 28.20
C GLY A 108 33.72 -18.49 26.85
N VAL A 109 32.61 -19.19 26.68
CA VAL A 109 32.26 -19.88 25.41
C VAL A 109 30.85 -19.52 24.96
N GLU A 110 30.59 -19.57 23.66
CA GLU A 110 29.27 -19.22 23.13
C GLU A 110 28.20 -20.25 23.56
N GLY A 111 27.02 -19.75 23.89
CA GLY A 111 25.85 -20.58 24.13
C GLY A 111 24.70 -19.93 24.89
N VAL A 112 23.79 -20.77 25.33
CA VAL A 112 22.64 -20.39 26.15
C VAL A 112 22.97 -20.70 27.60
N TYR A 113 22.89 -19.68 28.46
CA TYR A 113 23.21 -19.75 29.87
C TYR A 113 21.94 -19.54 30.67
N GLY A 114 21.55 -20.51 31.48
CA GLY A 114 20.42 -20.42 32.40
C GLY A 114 20.90 -20.58 33.84
N VAL A 115 20.32 -19.81 34.75
CA VAL A 115 20.55 -19.95 36.19
C VAL A 115 19.20 -19.96 36.87
N LEU A 116 18.98 -21.00 37.67
CA LEU A 116 17.84 -21.12 38.57
C LEU A 116 18.32 -20.92 40.00
N VAL A 117 17.83 -19.86 40.65
CA VAL A 117 18.10 -19.59 42.06
C VAL A 117 17.01 -20.26 42.92
N ASP A 118 17.42 -21.20 43.76
CA ASP A 118 16.55 -21.85 44.75
C ASP A 118 16.44 -20.97 46.01
N ALA A 119 15.31 -20.30 46.16
CA ALA A 119 14.99 -19.41 47.28
C ALA A 119 13.61 -19.74 47.87
N GLY A 120 13.53 -19.97 49.18
CA GLY A 120 12.28 -20.30 49.88
C GLY A 120 11.19 -19.20 49.84
N SER A 121 11.54 -17.97 49.45
CA SER A 121 10.61 -16.84 49.24
C SER A 121 10.14 -16.68 47.79
N GLU A 122 10.66 -17.49 46.85
CA GLU A 122 10.35 -17.41 45.42
C GLU A 122 9.40 -18.51 44.97
N GLY A 123 8.25 -18.61 45.66
CA GLY A 123 7.13 -19.41 45.17
C GLY A 123 6.61 -18.85 43.85
N ALA A 124 7.12 -19.40 42.74
CA ALA A 124 6.60 -19.42 41.35
C ALA A 124 7.71 -19.53 40.27
N GLY A 125 8.93 -20.04 40.57
CA GLY A 125 9.97 -20.20 39.53
C GLY A 125 10.58 -18.88 39.01
N ARG A 126 10.36 -17.77 39.72
CA ARG A 126 10.79 -16.41 39.33
C ARG A 126 12.30 -16.16 39.45
N GLY A 127 13.05 -17.09 40.03
CA GLY A 127 14.52 -17.07 40.08
C GLY A 127 15.19 -17.71 38.87
N PHE A 128 14.42 -18.09 37.82
CA PHE A 128 14.98 -18.61 36.58
C PHE A 128 15.26 -17.48 35.58
N HIS A 129 16.52 -17.31 35.23
CA HIS A 129 16.96 -16.33 34.24
C HIS A 129 17.89 -16.97 33.24
N ALA A 130 17.75 -16.61 31.98
CA ALA A 130 18.63 -17.13 30.94
C ALA A 130 18.97 -16.10 29.88
N VAL A 131 20.20 -16.17 29.39
CA VAL A 131 20.74 -15.31 28.33
C VAL A 131 21.35 -16.14 27.23
N GLN A 132 21.39 -15.59 26.02
CA GLN A 132 22.20 -16.12 24.93
C GLN A 132 23.39 -15.20 24.67
N ARG A 133 24.57 -15.80 24.55
CA ARG A 133 25.79 -15.12 24.12
C ARG A 133 26.41 -15.89 22.96
N ALA A 134 26.41 -15.27 21.78
CA ALA A 134 26.98 -15.81 20.57
C ALA A 134 27.47 -14.65 19.70
N ASP A 135 28.74 -14.66 19.31
CA ASP A 135 29.29 -13.74 18.31
C ASP A 135 28.96 -14.24 16.89
N HIS A 136 28.85 -15.57 16.72
CA HIS A 136 28.55 -16.23 15.46
C HIS A 136 27.49 -17.32 15.65
N GLY A 137 26.48 -17.39 14.77
CA GLY A 137 25.50 -18.47 14.76
C GLY A 137 24.04 -18.01 14.89
N PRO A 138 23.09 -18.96 14.97
CA PRO A 138 21.67 -18.64 15.12
C PRO A 138 21.35 -18.09 16.52
N THR A 139 20.46 -17.10 16.57
CA THR A 139 19.81 -16.70 17.82
C THR A 139 18.68 -17.67 18.14
N TYR A 140 18.39 -17.87 19.42
CA TYR A 140 17.35 -18.77 19.91
C TYR A 140 16.29 -17.99 20.71
N TYR A 141 15.12 -18.61 20.93
CA TYR A 141 14.05 -18.04 21.75
C TYR A 141 14.32 -18.19 23.25
N VAL A 142 15.41 -17.65 23.77
CA VAL A 142 15.80 -17.85 25.19
C VAL A 142 14.85 -17.16 26.17
N GLY A 143 14.51 -15.87 25.95
CA GLY A 143 13.56 -15.16 26.82
C GLY A 143 12.16 -15.82 26.83
N ASP A 144 11.62 -16.11 25.65
CA ASP A 144 10.34 -16.83 25.51
C ASP A 144 10.40 -18.28 26.04
N ALA A 145 11.58 -18.92 26.03
CA ALA A 145 11.77 -20.21 26.70
C ALA A 145 11.69 -20.12 28.22
N VAL A 146 12.23 -19.04 28.82
CA VAL A 146 12.09 -18.77 30.26
C VAL A 146 10.62 -18.53 30.61
N ASP A 147 9.94 -17.66 29.87
CA ASP A 147 8.53 -17.34 30.11
C ASP A 147 7.66 -18.61 30.03
N GLN A 148 7.79 -19.41 28.97
CA GLN A 148 7.02 -20.64 28.81
C GLN A 148 7.37 -21.71 29.85
N ALA A 149 8.61 -21.78 30.30
CA ALA A 149 9.02 -22.71 31.34
C ALA A 149 8.36 -22.35 32.68
N VAL A 150 8.40 -21.07 33.05
CA VAL A 150 7.81 -20.57 34.29
C VAL A 150 6.28 -20.68 34.26
N ASP A 151 5.63 -20.21 33.20
CA ASP A 151 4.16 -20.19 33.08
C ASP A 151 3.55 -21.60 33.06
N CYS A 152 4.23 -22.56 32.45
CA CYS A 152 3.70 -23.90 32.26
C CYS A 152 3.95 -24.81 33.47
N CYS A 153 5.08 -24.65 34.16
CA CYS A 153 5.64 -25.72 34.98
C CYS A 153 6.06 -25.31 36.39
N ALA A 154 6.05 -24.02 36.75
CA ALA A 154 6.35 -23.62 38.12
C ALA A 154 5.30 -24.17 39.11
N PRO A 155 5.71 -24.61 40.32
CA PRO A 155 7.04 -24.49 40.91
C PRO A 155 7.98 -25.68 40.65
N ASP A 156 7.58 -26.67 39.84
CA ASP A 156 8.34 -27.92 39.66
C ASP A 156 9.58 -27.70 38.76
N TYR A 157 10.78 -27.90 39.31
CA TYR A 157 12.04 -27.56 38.63
C TYR A 157 12.34 -28.44 37.42
N GLN A 158 12.07 -29.74 37.50
CA GLN A 158 12.31 -30.66 36.39
C GLN A 158 11.51 -30.28 35.13
N PRO A 159 10.16 -30.21 35.17
CA PRO A 159 9.39 -29.88 33.96
C PRO A 159 9.66 -28.45 33.47
N MET A 160 10.00 -27.52 34.37
CA MET A 160 10.40 -26.16 33.99
C MET A 160 11.70 -26.17 33.17
N LEU A 161 12.75 -26.81 33.68
CA LEU A 161 14.04 -26.89 32.97
C LEU A 161 13.93 -27.70 31.68
N GLU A 162 13.10 -28.76 31.65
CA GLU A 162 12.82 -29.52 30.44
C GLU A 162 12.13 -28.64 29.37
N ARG A 163 11.09 -27.90 29.76
CA ARG A 163 10.35 -26.99 28.86
C ARG A 163 11.26 -25.90 28.32
N PHE A 164 12.14 -25.35 29.15
CA PHE A 164 13.15 -24.39 28.74
C PHE A 164 14.08 -24.99 27.68
N ILE A 165 14.68 -26.15 27.94
CA ILE A 165 15.60 -26.82 26.99
C ILE A 165 14.90 -27.06 25.64
N GLN A 166 13.66 -27.53 25.67
CA GLN A 166 12.86 -27.77 24.46
C GLN A 166 12.67 -26.50 23.62
N ARG A 167 12.43 -25.35 24.25
CA ARG A 167 12.17 -24.08 23.56
C ARG A 167 13.43 -23.30 23.21
N ALA A 168 14.43 -23.29 24.09
CA ALA A 168 15.69 -22.56 23.97
C ALA A 168 16.61 -23.08 22.86
N GLN A 169 16.30 -24.23 22.25
CA GLN A 169 16.98 -24.74 21.05
C GLN A 169 16.30 -24.34 19.73
N VAL A 170 15.13 -23.70 19.77
CA VAL A 170 14.42 -23.27 18.56
C VAL A 170 15.03 -21.98 18.03
N VAL A 171 15.55 -22.02 16.80
CA VAL A 171 16.17 -20.86 16.14
C VAL A 171 15.14 -19.75 15.94
N ASN A 172 15.44 -18.57 16.46
CA ASN A 172 14.68 -17.34 16.29
C ASN A 172 14.99 -16.71 14.93
N LYS A 173 14.15 -17.01 13.94
CA LYS A 173 14.26 -16.42 12.59
C LYS A 173 13.41 -15.16 12.49
N PRO A 174 13.88 -14.10 11.82
CA PRO A 174 13.05 -12.94 11.55
C PRO A 174 11.80 -13.31 10.74
N PHE A 175 10.63 -12.81 11.17
CA PHE A 175 9.33 -13.09 10.55
C PHE A 175 9.29 -12.93 9.02
N TYR A 176 10.09 -12.01 8.45
CA TYR A 176 10.11 -11.78 7.00
C TYR A 176 10.62 -13.00 6.21
N VAL A 177 11.44 -13.88 6.80
CA VAL A 177 11.97 -15.07 6.13
C VAL A 177 10.84 -16.05 5.82
N ASP A 178 9.89 -16.20 6.73
CA ASP A 178 8.72 -17.06 6.55
C ASP A 178 7.62 -16.39 5.70
N ALA A 179 7.51 -15.06 5.76
CA ALA A 179 6.52 -14.31 5.00
C ALA A 179 6.92 -14.03 3.53
N ALA A 180 8.22 -14.03 3.21
CA ALA A 180 8.73 -13.66 1.89
C ALA A 180 8.18 -14.53 0.72
N PRO A 181 8.09 -15.87 0.84
CA PRO A 181 7.50 -16.70 -0.22
C PRO A 181 6.03 -16.35 -0.50
N TRP A 182 5.26 -16.07 0.55
CA TRP A 182 3.85 -15.68 0.45
C TRP A 182 3.69 -14.30 -0.20
N ALA A 183 4.53 -13.33 0.19
CA ALA A 183 4.55 -12.00 -0.41
C ALA A 183 4.91 -12.04 -1.91
N GLY A 184 5.90 -12.86 -2.28
CA GLY A 184 6.30 -13.06 -3.68
C GLY A 184 5.19 -13.72 -4.51
N GLY A 185 4.55 -14.76 -3.98
CA GLY A 185 3.42 -15.42 -4.63
C GLY A 185 2.23 -14.48 -4.87
N LEU A 186 1.86 -13.70 -3.86
CA LEU A 186 0.77 -12.73 -3.97
C LEU A 186 1.08 -11.63 -5.00
N ALA A 187 2.31 -11.09 -4.99
CA ALA A 187 2.74 -10.10 -5.97
C ALA A 187 2.69 -10.66 -7.41
N GLY A 188 3.09 -11.92 -7.60
CA GLY A 188 3.01 -12.61 -8.89
C GLY A 188 1.56 -12.73 -9.40
N VAL A 189 0.63 -13.15 -8.55
CA VAL A 189 -0.80 -13.26 -8.91
C VAL A 189 -1.40 -11.89 -9.25
N ILE A 190 -1.09 -10.85 -8.47
CA ILE A 190 -1.55 -9.48 -8.74
C ILE A 190 -0.99 -8.98 -10.07
N GLY A 191 0.29 -9.21 -10.34
CA GLY A 191 0.94 -8.85 -11.60
C GLY A 191 0.30 -9.55 -12.80
N LEU A 192 0.03 -10.85 -12.70
CA LEU A 192 -0.63 -11.63 -13.75
C LEU A 192 -2.06 -11.16 -13.99
N TRP A 193 -2.84 -10.94 -12.93
CA TRP A 193 -4.20 -10.40 -13.01
C TRP A 193 -4.22 -9.01 -13.65
N TYR A 194 -3.30 -8.14 -13.26
CA TYR A 194 -3.15 -6.80 -13.86
C TYR A 194 -2.83 -6.91 -15.36
N GLY A 195 -1.90 -7.78 -15.73
CA GLY A 195 -1.52 -8.03 -17.13
C GLY A 195 -2.71 -8.49 -17.98
N VAL A 196 -3.43 -9.53 -17.53
CA VAL A 196 -4.59 -10.10 -18.25
C VAL A 196 -5.71 -9.07 -18.40
N THR A 197 -6.05 -8.36 -17.32
CA THR A 197 -7.12 -7.35 -17.35
C THR A 197 -6.74 -6.14 -18.20
N ALA A 198 -5.47 -5.71 -18.18
CA ALA A 198 -4.97 -4.62 -19.01
C ALA A 198 -5.06 -4.97 -20.50
N LEU A 199 -4.65 -6.20 -20.86
CA LEU A 199 -4.73 -6.71 -22.22
C LEU A 199 -6.18 -6.83 -22.70
N GLY A 200 -7.08 -7.36 -21.87
CA GLY A 200 -8.51 -7.44 -22.16
C GLY A 200 -9.13 -6.07 -22.42
N ALA A 201 -8.86 -5.10 -21.54
CA ALA A 201 -9.34 -3.73 -21.69
C ALA A 201 -8.83 -3.05 -22.97
N ARG A 202 -7.54 -3.26 -23.31
CA ARG A 202 -6.94 -2.75 -24.55
C ARG A 202 -7.59 -3.38 -25.79
N ARG A 203 -7.82 -4.69 -25.77
CA ARG A 203 -8.47 -5.40 -26.89
C ARG A 203 -9.91 -4.95 -27.09
N GLN A 204 -10.68 -4.78 -26.01
CA GLN A 204 -12.05 -4.30 -26.08
C GLN A 204 -12.11 -2.88 -26.67
N ARG A 205 -11.29 -1.96 -26.15
CA ARG A 205 -11.22 -0.58 -26.68
C ARG A 205 -10.88 -0.55 -28.18
N ARG A 206 -9.92 -1.37 -28.62
CA ARG A 206 -9.57 -1.47 -30.04
C ARG A 206 -10.71 -2.05 -30.91
N ARG A 207 -11.61 -2.86 -30.35
CA ARG A 207 -12.78 -3.37 -31.09
C ARG A 207 -13.82 -2.26 -31.24
N ASP A 208 -14.08 -1.52 -30.17
CA ASP A 208 -15.00 -0.39 -30.18
C ASP A 208 -14.52 0.71 -31.15
N GLU A 209 -13.24 1.11 -31.07
CA GLU A 209 -12.63 2.09 -32.00
C GLU A 209 -12.74 1.65 -33.47
N LYS A 210 -12.59 0.34 -33.75
CA LYS A 210 -12.79 -0.20 -35.11
C LYS A 210 -14.25 -0.14 -35.55
N ALA A 211 -15.20 -0.36 -34.64
CA ALA A 211 -16.62 -0.24 -34.94
C ALA A 211 -16.97 1.22 -35.24
N HIS A 212 -16.48 2.18 -34.44
CA HIS A 212 -16.67 3.61 -34.68
C HIS A 212 -16.09 4.05 -36.04
N LEU A 213 -14.89 3.55 -36.39
CA LEU A 213 -14.26 3.81 -37.68
C LEU A 213 -15.07 3.31 -38.87
N SER A 214 -15.75 2.16 -38.73
CA SER A 214 -16.57 1.61 -39.81
C SER A 214 -17.76 2.51 -40.18
N VAL A 215 -18.24 3.31 -39.23
CA VAL A 215 -19.33 4.27 -39.43
C VAL A 215 -18.79 5.64 -39.87
N THR A 216 -17.72 6.12 -39.23
CA THR A 216 -17.17 7.47 -39.48
C THR A 216 -16.40 7.58 -40.79
N ARG A 217 -15.62 6.57 -41.18
CA ARG A 217 -14.74 6.65 -42.36
C ARG A 217 -15.52 6.91 -43.67
N PRO A 218 -16.64 6.23 -43.97
CA PRO A 218 -17.45 6.55 -45.16
C PRO A 218 -17.98 7.99 -45.16
N LEU A 219 -18.46 8.48 -44.01
CA LEU A 219 -18.96 9.85 -43.85
C LEU A 219 -17.86 10.88 -44.11
N LEU A 220 -16.68 10.65 -43.53
CA LEU A 220 -15.53 11.55 -43.70
C LEU A 220 -14.99 11.54 -45.12
N ASN A 221 -15.02 10.39 -45.81
CA ASN A 221 -14.66 10.31 -47.22
C ASN A 221 -15.60 11.16 -48.09
N GLU A 222 -16.92 11.06 -47.87
CA GLU A 222 -17.91 11.91 -48.55
C GLU A 222 -17.62 13.40 -48.32
N GLU A 223 -17.33 13.78 -47.07
CA GLU A 223 -17.05 15.15 -46.68
C GLU A 223 -15.74 15.71 -47.25
N ILE A 224 -14.68 14.89 -47.28
CA ILE A 224 -13.40 15.26 -47.87
C ILE A 224 -13.57 15.44 -49.38
N ILE A 225 -14.25 14.52 -50.06
CA ILE A 225 -14.48 14.63 -51.50
C ILE A 225 -15.25 15.93 -51.82
N ALA A 226 -16.36 16.19 -51.12
CA ALA A 226 -17.16 17.39 -51.32
C ALA A 226 -16.37 18.67 -51.04
N LEU A 227 -15.60 18.70 -49.95
CA LEU A 227 -14.80 19.87 -49.61
C LEU A 227 -13.62 20.06 -50.57
N SER A 228 -12.92 19.00 -50.98
CA SER A 228 -11.84 19.06 -51.97
C SER A 228 -12.36 19.60 -53.30
N GLN A 229 -13.55 19.21 -53.74
CA GLN A 229 -14.20 19.77 -54.93
C GLN A 229 -14.50 21.27 -54.77
N GLN A 230 -15.05 21.68 -53.62
CA GLN A 230 -15.33 23.08 -53.31
C GLN A 230 -14.06 23.93 -53.32
N VAL A 231 -12.98 23.45 -52.68
CA VAL A 231 -11.71 24.18 -52.56
C VAL A 231 -10.98 24.22 -53.92
N SER A 232 -11.08 23.15 -54.72
CA SER A 232 -10.49 23.10 -56.07
C SER A 232 -11.17 24.07 -57.06
N ALA A 233 -12.41 24.50 -56.78
CA ALA A 233 -13.14 25.50 -57.56
C ALA A 233 -12.82 26.95 -57.17
N LEU A 234 -11.94 27.18 -56.18
CA LEU A 234 -11.57 28.54 -55.77
C LEU A 234 -10.82 29.28 -56.90
N PRO A 235 -11.19 30.53 -57.22
CA PRO A 235 -10.49 31.29 -58.24
C PRO A 235 -9.07 31.66 -57.81
N THR A 236 -8.16 31.69 -58.78
CA THR A 236 -6.82 32.28 -58.60
C THR A 236 -6.96 33.79 -58.45
N THR A 237 -6.14 34.38 -57.58
CA THR A 237 -6.15 35.81 -57.25
C THR A 237 -4.73 36.33 -57.11
N SER A 238 -4.49 37.57 -57.55
CA SER A 238 -3.22 38.27 -57.38
C SER A 238 -3.07 38.89 -55.99
N ASP A 239 -4.14 38.97 -55.21
CA ASP A 239 -4.11 39.48 -53.84
C ASP A 239 -3.31 38.52 -52.93
N PRO A 240 -2.21 38.97 -52.30
CA PRO A 240 -1.35 38.10 -51.51
C PRO A 240 -2.07 37.46 -50.30
N GLN A 241 -2.98 38.19 -49.66
CA GLN A 241 -3.69 37.72 -48.47
C GLN A 241 -4.70 36.63 -48.84
N GLN A 242 -5.49 36.84 -49.89
CA GLN A 242 -6.44 35.85 -50.40
C GLN A 242 -5.73 34.61 -50.96
N SER A 243 -4.62 34.80 -51.68
CA SER A 243 -3.81 33.70 -52.22
C SER A 243 -3.25 32.82 -51.10
N LYS A 244 -2.73 33.43 -50.03
CA LYS A 244 -2.26 32.71 -48.84
C LYS A 244 -3.39 31.92 -48.18
N LEU A 245 -4.54 32.55 -47.91
CA LEU A 245 -5.68 31.87 -47.28
C LEU A 245 -6.19 30.69 -48.12
N SER A 246 -6.27 30.86 -49.45
CA SER A 246 -6.65 29.79 -50.37
C SER A 246 -5.69 28.59 -50.27
N LYS A 247 -4.38 28.87 -50.24
CA LYS A 247 -3.36 27.83 -50.05
C LYS A 247 -3.48 27.15 -48.68
N ASP A 248 -3.66 27.91 -47.61
CA ASP A 248 -3.79 27.37 -46.25
C ASP A 248 -5.00 26.42 -46.14
N VAL A 249 -6.12 26.74 -46.81
CA VAL A 249 -7.30 25.87 -46.89
C VAL A 249 -6.98 24.60 -47.67
N LEU A 250 -6.38 24.70 -48.87
CA LEU A 250 -5.96 23.55 -49.68
C LEU A 250 -5.06 22.60 -48.88
N ASP A 251 -4.02 23.14 -48.25
CA ASP A 251 -3.07 22.39 -47.44
C ASP A 251 -3.78 21.69 -46.26
N THR A 252 -4.75 22.35 -45.63
CA THR A 252 -5.53 21.78 -44.51
C THR A 252 -6.41 20.61 -44.97
N VAL A 253 -7.06 20.72 -46.13
CA VAL A 253 -7.89 19.64 -46.68
C VAL A 253 -7.05 18.45 -47.09
N GLU A 254 -5.91 18.67 -47.73
CA GLU A 254 -4.99 17.58 -48.10
C GLU A 254 -4.43 16.87 -46.86
N LYS A 255 -4.11 17.64 -45.81
CA LYS A 255 -3.71 17.09 -44.52
C LYS A 255 -4.81 16.27 -43.87
N ALA A 256 -6.08 16.69 -43.98
CA ALA A 256 -7.22 15.93 -43.49
C ALA A 256 -7.38 14.60 -44.24
N ARG A 257 -7.20 14.60 -45.56
CA ARG A 257 -7.23 13.41 -46.41
C ARG A 257 -6.16 12.40 -46.01
N HIS A 258 -4.90 12.82 -45.97
CA HIS A 258 -3.79 11.95 -45.58
C HIS A 258 -4.01 11.35 -44.19
N ARG A 259 -4.53 12.14 -43.25
CA ARG A 259 -4.83 11.64 -41.90
C ARG A 259 -6.00 10.66 -41.85
N LEU A 260 -6.98 10.80 -42.74
CA LEU A 260 -8.07 9.82 -42.85
C LEU A 260 -7.58 8.49 -43.41
N ASP A 261 -6.68 8.53 -44.39
CA ASP A 261 -6.10 7.32 -44.99
C ASP A 261 -5.35 6.47 -43.94
N GLU A 262 -4.67 7.12 -43.00
CA GLU A 262 -3.93 6.50 -41.88
C GLU A 262 -4.75 6.26 -40.61
N ALA A 263 -6.05 6.61 -40.59
CA ALA A 263 -6.83 6.63 -39.35
C ALA A 263 -7.11 5.23 -38.79
N GLU A 264 -6.65 4.96 -37.56
CA GLU A 264 -6.86 3.67 -36.86
C GLU A 264 -7.59 3.79 -35.52
N SER A 265 -7.87 5.01 -35.07
CA SER A 265 -8.49 5.27 -33.78
C SER A 265 -9.45 6.46 -33.77
N ASP A 266 -10.25 6.55 -32.71
CA ASP A 266 -11.10 7.71 -32.42
C ASP A 266 -10.32 9.04 -32.37
N LYS A 267 -9.05 9.01 -31.93
CA LYS A 267 -8.21 10.22 -31.93
C LYS A 267 -7.87 10.71 -33.33
N ASP A 268 -7.74 9.79 -34.28
CA ASP A 268 -7.47 10.13 -35.67
C ASP A 268 -8.72 10.74 -36.30
N VAL A 269 -9.90 10.16 -36.03
CA VAL A 269 -11.20 10.73 -36.42
C VAL A 269 -11.38 12.16 -35.89
N GLN A 270 -11.09 12.38 -34.61
CA GLN A 270 -11.14 13.70 -33.98
C GLN A 270 -10.18 14.69 -34.68
N SER A 271 -8.97 14.23 -35.02
CA SER A 271 -7.97 15.05 -35.69
C SER A 271 -8.41 15.43 -37.10
N VAL A 272 -8.97 14.48 -37.87
CA VAL A 272 -9.50 14.70 -39.22
C VAL A 272 -10.64 15.71 -39.18
N THR A 273 -11.62 15.52 -38.30
CA THR A 273 -12.77 16.43 -38.16
C THR A 273 -12.39 17.83 -37.68
N THR A 274 -11.38 17.95 -36.81
CA THR A 274 -10.81 19.25 -36.42
C THR A 274 -10.22 19.98 -37.64
N LEU A 275 -9.48 19.27 -38.50
CA LEU A 275 -8.92 19.83 -39.73
C LEU A 275 -10.03 20.24 -40.72
N LEU A 276 -11.06 19.40 -40.87
CA LEU A 276 -12.23 19.71 -41.70
C LEU A 276 -13.02 20.92 -41.21
N GLY A 277 -13.16 21.10 -39.89
CA GLY A 277 -13.73 22.31 -39.28
C GLY A 277 -12.86 23.54 -39.56
N SER A 278 -11.55 23.40 -39.41
CA SER A 278 -10.57 24.47 -39.65
C SER A 278 -10.55 24.93 -41.11
N ALA A 279 -10.63 24.00 -42.07
CA ALA A 279 -10.73 24.31 -43.49
C ALA A 279 -12.02 25.08 -43.83
N ARG A 280 -13.16 24.70 -43.24
CA ARG A 280 -14.44 25.41 -43.44
C ARG A 280 -14.43 26.81 -42.84
N TYR A 281 -13.80 26.98 -41.68
CA TYR A 281 -13.55 28.30 -41.13
C TYR A 281 -12.63 29.13 -42.05
N GLY A 282 -11.57 28.52 -42.60
CA GLY A 282 -10.69 29.16 -43.57
C GLY A 282 -11.42 29.66 -44.82
N LEU A 283 -12.41 28.92 -45.33
CA LEU A 283 -13.29 29.37 -46.42
C LEU A 283 -14.09 30.61 -46.02
N GLN A 284 -14.65 30.65 -44.81
CA GLN A 284 -15.38 31.83 -44.32
C GLN A 284 -14.47 33.05 -44.14
N CYS A 285 -13.23 32.85 -43.69
CA CYS A 285 -12.21 33.89 -43.61
C CYS A 285 -11.87 34.44 -45.01
N LEU A 286 -11.72 33.55 -46.00
CA LEU A 286 -11.46 33.93 -47.38
C LEU A 286 -12.62 34.75 -47.96
N ASP A 287 -13.87 34.35 -47.71
CA ASP A 287 -15.06 35.08 -48.15
C ASP A 287 -15.17 36.46 -47.48
N ALA A 288 -14.85 36.56 -46.18
CA ALA A 288 -14.81 37.83 -45.46
C ALA A 288 -13.79 38.80 -46.06
N VAL A 289 -12.55 38.32 -46.32
CA VAL A 289 -11.49 39.13 -46.93
C VAL A 289 -11.88 39.57 -48.35
N ARG A 290 -12.46 38.69 -49.16
CA ARG A 290 -12.98 39.02 -50.50
C ARG A 290 -14.06 40.11 -50.45
N ALA A 291 -14.89 40.09 -49.41
CA ALA A 291 -15.93 41.09 -49.18
C ALA A 291 -15.43 42.38 -48.48
N GLY A 292 -14.13 42.53 -48.24
CA GLY A 292 -13.56 43.67 -47.52
C GLY A 292 -13.96 43.76 -46.04
N LYS A 293 -14.37 42.63 -45.45
CA LYS A 293 -14.76 42.52 -44.04
C LYS A 293 -13.59 42.00 -43.19
N PRO A 294 -13.55 42.33 -41.88
CA PRO A 294 -12.56 41.75 -40.98
C PRO A 294 -12.74 40.21 -40.89
N ILE A 295 -11.64 39.52 -40.59
CA ILE A 295 -11.66 38.07 -40.35
C ILE A 295 -12.57 37.80 -39.15
N PRO A 296 -13.60 36.93 -39.30
CA PRO A 296 -14.53 36.64 -38.22
C PRO A 296 -13.84 35.87 -37.10
N GLU A 297 -14.36 35.95 -35.88
CA GLU A 297 -13.91 35.07 -34.80
C GLU A 297 -14.36 33.62 -35.03
N PRO A 298 -13.56 32.61 -34.64
CA PRO A 298 -13.97 31.21 -34.71
C PRO A 298 -15.21 30.93 -33.85
N LYS A 299 -16.26 30.38 -34.48
CA LYS A 299 -17.49 29.95 -33.82
C LYS A 299 -17.70 28.45 -33.97
N ALA A 300 -18.53 27.88 -33.10
CA ALA A 300 -18.95 26.49 -33.20
C ALA A 300 -19.59 26.23 -34.58
N PRO A 301 -19.45 25.02 -35.14
CA PRO A 301 -20.06 24.68 -36.42
C PRO A 301 -21.59 24.69 -36.33
N CYS A 302 -22.25 24.69 -37.49
CA CYS A 302 -23.70 24.53 -37.55
C CYS A 302 -24.12 23.20 -36.91
N PHE A 303 -25.06 23.28 -35.97
CA PHE A 303 -25.56 22.12 -35.23
C PHE A 303 -26.27 21.11 -36.13
N PHE A 304 -27.08 21.56 -37.08
CA PHE A 304 -27.86 20.67 -37.94
C PHE A 304 -26.97 19.85 -38.88
N ASP A 305 -25.96 20.49 -39.46
CA ASP A 305 -24.95 19.83 -40.28
C ASP A 305 -23.60 20.55 -40.14
N PRO A 306 -22.59 19.93 -39.49
CA PRO A 306 -21.26 20.53 -39.34
C PRO A 306 -20.58 20.85 -40.68
N ARG A 307 -21.03 20.23 -41.79
CA ARG A 307 -20.52 20.51 -43.13
C ARG A 307 -20.83 21.92 -43.61
N HIS A 308 -21.85 22.58 -43.05
CA HIS A 308 -22.20 23.96 -43.36
C HIS A 308 -21.18 24.99 -42.84
N GLY A 309 -20.23 24.57 -42.00
CA GLY A 309 -19.18 25.44 -41.46
C GLY A 309 -19.62 26.21 -40.21
N PRO A 310 -18.88 27.27 -39.84
CA PRO A 310 -19.12 28.00 -38.60
C PRO A 310 -20.48 28.70 -38.57
N SER A 311 -21.07 28.72 -37.38
CA SER A 311 -22.35 29.39 -37.11
C SER A 311 -22.24 30.92 -37.18
N VAL A 312 -23.37 31.57 -37.44
CA VAL A 312 -23.49 33.04 -37.42
C VAL A 312 -24.51 33.53 -36.40
N ALA A 313 -25.46 32.67 -36.01
CA ALA A 313 -26.54 32.97 -35.09
C ALA A 313 -26.87 31.74 -34.23
N GLN A 314 -27.62 31.97 -33.17
CA GLN A 314 -28.19 30.93 -32.32
C GLN A 314 -29.71 30.98 -32.41
N VAL A 315 -30.36 29.83 -32.52
CA VAL A 315 -31.83 29.70 -32.59
C VAL A 315 -32.33 28.78 -31.49
N GLN A 316 -33.57 29.00 -31.03
CA GLN A 316 -34.24 28.08 -30.12
C GLN A 316 -34.92 26.99 -30.95
N TRP A 317 -34.44 25.76 -30.83
CA TRP A 317 -34.92 24.64 -31.62
C TRP A 317 -35.44 23.53 -30.72
N LYS A 318 -36.58 22.95 -31.11
CA LYS A 318 -37.18 21.80 -30.44
C LYS A 318 -37.37 20.65 -31.46
N PRO A 319 -36.76 19.47 -31.24
CA PRO A 319 -37.03 18.28 -32.05
C PRO A 319 -38.45 17.76 -31.81
N GLU A 320 -38.99 16.98 -32.76
CA GLU A 320 -40.32 16.35 -32.65
C GLU A 320 -40.45 15.55 -31.34
N ASP A 321 -39.44 14.75 -30.98
CA ASP A 321 -39.37 13.96 -29.75
C ASP A 321 -38.26 14.40 -28.79
N GLY A 322 -38.18 15.70 -28.46
CA GLY A 322 -37.13 16.17 -27.54
C GLY A 322 -37.37 17.49 -26.82
N ALA A 323 -36.38 17.86 -26.01
CA ALA A 323 -36.36 19.12 -25.29
C ALA A 323 -35.96 20.28 -26.22
N GLU A 324 -36.53 21.45 -25.97
CA GLU A 324 -36.10 22.70 -26.55
C GLU A 324 -34.66 23.04 -26.12
N ARG A 325 -33.89 23.59 -27.05
CA ARG A 325 -32.46 23.87 -26.87
C ARG A 325 -32.02 25.01 -27.78
N ALA A 326 -31.10 25.81 -27.26
CA ALA A 326 -30.38 26.81 -28.05
C ALA A 326 -29.29 26.11 -28.88
N VAL A 327 -29.34 26.27 -30.20
CA VAL A 327 -28.39 25.64 -31.13
C VAL A 327 -27.75 26.69 -32.04
N ASP A 328 -26.45 26.55 -32.26
CA ASP A 328 -25.68 27.43 -33.14
C ASP A 328 -25.85 27.00 -34.60
N VAL A 329 -26.22 27.92 -35.49
CA VAL A 329 -26.60 27.63 -36.87
C VAL A 329 -25.90 28.54 -37.88
N CYS A 330 -25.64 28.00 -39.08
CA CYS A 330 -25.12 28.79 -40.20
C CYS A 330 -26.20 29.75 -40.75
N ALA A 331 -25.79 30.68 -41.63
CA ALA A 331 -26.68 31.67 -42.21
C ALA A 331 -27.86 31.04 -42.98
N ALA A 332 -27.61 29.98 -43.75
CA ALA A 332 -28.64 29.28 -44.52
C ALA A 332 -29.65 28.56 -43.60
N CYS A 333 -29.19 27.86 -42.58
CA CYS A 333 -30.07 27.22 -41.60
C CYS A 333 -30.91 28.23 -40.81
N LYS A 334 -30.33 29.40 -40.50
CA LYS A 334 -31.08 30.51 -39.87
C LYS A 334 -32.22 31.00 -40.77
N GLN A 335 -31.96 31.17 -42.07
CA GLN A 335 -32.98 31.60 -43.03
C GLN A 335 -34.10 30.57 -43.18
N ARG A 336 -33.77 29.27 -43.20
CA ARG A 336 -34.78 28.19 -43.22
C ARG A 336 -35.66 28.21 -41.97
N ASP A 337 -35.06 28.39 -40.81
CA ASP A 337 -35.77 28.52 -39.53
C ASP A 337 -36.73 29.73 -39.52
N GLU A 338 -36.25 30.90 -39.96
CA GLU A 338 -37.07 32.11 -40.10
C GLU A 338 -38.23 31.94 -41.11
N ALA A 339 -38.05 31.09 -42.13
CA ALA A 339 -39.06 30.73 -43.11
C ALA A 339 -40.03 29.63 -42.63
N GLY A 340 -39.82 29.05 -41.44
CA GLY A 340 -40.63 27.94 -40.92
C GLY A 340 -40.39 26.61 -41.66
N GLU A 341 -39.29 26.49 -42.38
CA GLU A 341 -38.90 25.26 -43.07
C GLU A 341 -38.20 24.27 -42.13
N LYS A 342 -38.30 22.97 -42.43
CA LYS A 342 -37.57 21.94 -41.67
C LYS A 342 -36.05 22.11 -41.89
N PRO A 343 -35.23 22.03 -40.85
CA PRO A 343 -33.78 22.14 -40.99
C PRO A 343 -33.21 20.95 -41.77
N GLU A 344 -32.17 21.21 -42.56
CA GLU A 344 -31.39 20.15 -43.22
C GLU A 344 -30.45 19.51 -42.20
N ILE A 345 -30.92 18.41 -41.62
CA ILE A 345 -30.19 17.66 -40.61
C ILE A 345 -29.23 16.67 -41.28
N ARG A 346 -27.99 16.59 -40.78
CA ARG A 346 -27.04 15.56 -41.18
C ARG A 346 -27.53 14.20 -40.71
N MET A 347 -28.04 13.45 -41.67
CA MET A 347 -28.45 12.07 -41.48
C MET A 347 -27.29 11.12 -41.72
N VAL A 348 -27.25 10.06 -40.92
CA VAL A 348 -26.23 9.01 -40.94
C VAL A 348 -26.91 7.66 -41.15
N LYS A 349 -26.47 6.96 -42.21
CA LYS A 349 -26.92 5.61 -42.51
C LYS A 349 -26.22 4.62 -41.59
N GLY A 350 -26.92 4.18 -40.55
CA GLY A 350 -26.53 3.02 -39.76
C GLY A 350 -26.92 1.70 -40.42
N TRP A 351 -26.91 0.62 -39.64
CA TRP A 351 -27.22 -0.73 -40.12
C TRP A 351 -28.69 -0.97 -40.51
N GLN A 352 -29.64 -0.21 -39.97
CA GLN A 352 -31.08 -0.48 -40.17
C GLN A 352 -31.95 0.75 -40.46
N ILE A 353 -31.63 1.93 -39.91
CA ILE A 353 -32.44 3.14 -40.07
C ILE A 353 -31.50 4.34 -40.17
N GLU A 354 -31.82 5.27 -41.08
CA GLU A 354 -31.15 6.55 -41.18
C GLU A 354 -31.61 7.46 -40.04
N ARG A 355 -30.66 7.94 -39.23
CA ARG A 355 -30.94 8.78 -38.04
C ARG A 355 -30.05 10.02 -38.04
N PRO A 356 -30.43 11.09 -37.34
CA PRO A 356 -29.55 12.23 -37.14
C PRO A 356 -28.21 11.82 -36.53
N TYR A 357 -27.12 12.48 -36.90
CA TYR A 357 -25.78 12.12 -36.44
C TYR A 357 -25.64 12.14 -34.90
N TRP A 358 -26.34 13.03 -34.20
CA TRP A 358 -26.32 13.10 -32.72
C TRP A 358 -27.02 11.92 -32.03
N GLU A 359 -27.73 11.05 -32.75
CA GLU A 359 -28.24 9.80 -32.15
C GLU A 359 -27.17 8.70 -32.07
N TYR A 360 -26.12 8.76 -32.90
CA TYR A 360 -24.99 7.82 -32.92
C TYR A 360 -23.89 8.25 -31.96
N ALA A 361 -24.27 8.47 -30.69
CA ALA A 361 -23.40 9.11 -29.71
C ALA A 361 -22.10 8.36 -29.39
N GLU A 362 -22.13 7.02 -29.47
CA GLU A 362 -20.95 6.20 -29.21
C GLU A 362 -20.03 6.21 -30.44
N GLU A 363 -20.58 5.96 -31.63
CA GLU A 363 -19.83 5.82 -32.87
C GLU A 363 -19.31 7.15 -33.43
N LEU A 364 -20.06 8.24 -33.22
CA LEU A 364 -19.72 9.60 -33.69
C LEU A 364 -19.20 10.50 -32.59
N GLY A 365 -18.92 9.96 -31.39
CA GLY A 365 -18.33 10.72 -30.29
C GLY A 365 -17.09 11.50 -30.72
N ALA A 366 -16.13 10.81 -31.34
CA ALA A 366 -14.91 11.40 -31.86
C ALA A 366 -15.12 12.41 -33.00
N TYR A 367 -16.12 12.17 -33.85
CA TYR A 367 -16.48 13.06 -34.95
C TYR A 367 -16.97 14.41 -34.42
N VAL A 368 -17.88 14.39 -33.45
CA VAL A 368 -18.39 15.60 -32.80
C VAL A 368 -17.31 16.28 -31.96
N ASP A 369 -16.53 15.52 -31.18
CA ASP A 369 -15.45 16.05 -30.34
C ASP A 369 -14.38 16.79 -31.17
N GLY A 370 -14.22 16.46 -32.47
CA GLY A 370 -13.29 17.16 -33.36
C GLY A 370 -13.92 18.38 -34.03
N TYR A 371 -15.17 18.28 -34.50
CA TYR A 371 -15.89 19.43 -35.05
C TYR A 371 -16.13 20.55 -34.02
N TRP A 372 -16.38 20.18 -32.76
CA TRP A 372 -16.53 21.12 -31.65
C TRP A 372 -15.19 21.46 -30.96
N SER A 373 -14.05 21.04 -31.52
CA SER A 373 -12.72 21.42 -31.02
C SER A 373 -12.27 22.75 -31.63
N ARG A 374 -11.61 23.59 -30.83
CA ARG A 374 -10.91 24.79 -31.33
C ARG A 374 -9.49 24.52 -31.81
N GLY A 375 -9.02 23.28 -31.71
CA GLY A 375 -7.67 22.86 -32.09
C GLY A 375 -6.57 23.18 -31.06
N ASP A 376 -6.85 24.02 -30.07
CA ASP A 376 -5.95 24.39 -28.96
C ASP A 376 -6.17 23.54 -27.69
N GLY A 377 -7.00 22.50 -27.78
CA GLY A 377 -7.43 21.66 -26.65
C GLY A 377 -8.68 22.17 -25.93
N SER A 378 -9.17 23.38 -26.25
CA SER A 378 -10.50 23.83 -25.84
C SER A 378 -11.58 23.35 -26.80
N GLN A 379 -12.81 23.24 -26.30
CA GLN A 379 -13.97 22.74 -27.04
C GLN A 379 -15.17 23.65 -26.83
N TRP A 380 -15.97 23.85 -27.86
CA TRP A 380 -17.29 24.44 -27.75
C TRP A 380 -18.27 23.45 -27.12
N TRP A 381 -19.37 23.98 -26.57
CA TRP A 381 -20.42 23.15 -26.01
C TRP A 381 -21.26 22.51 -27.12
N PHE A 382 -21.45 21.19 -27.07
CA PHE A 382 -22.38 20.49 -27.96
C PHE A 382 -23.81 20.52 -27.38
N PRO A 383 -24.82 21.08 -28.09
CA PRO A 383 -26.16 21.31 -27.56
C PRO A 383 -27.05 20.06 -27.67
N ASP A 384 -26.53 18.89 -27.27
CA ASP A 384 -27.31 17.67 -27.06
C ASP A 384 -26.83 16.94 -25.81
N SER A 385 -27.67 16.90 -24.78
CA SER A 385 -27.34 16.31 -23.49
C SER A 385 -27.36 14.77 -23.52
N ASP A 386 -28.17 14.17 -24.39
CA ASP A 386 -28.26 12.73 -24.55
C ASP A 386 -27.01 12.17 -25.20
N PHE A 387 -26.55 12.81 -26.28
CA PHE A 387 -25.29 12.54 -26.95
C PHE A 387 -24.12 12.58 -25.97
N ARG A 388 -24.00 13.69 -25.23
CA ARG A 388 -22.93 13.86 -24.23
C ARG A 388 -22.99 12.79 -23.14
N ARG A 389 -24.18 12.46 -22.64
CA ARG A 389 -24.36 11.43 -21.60
C ARG A 389 -23.98 10.05 -22.10
N LYS A 390 -24.42 9.67 -23.30
CA LYS A 390 -24.09 8.37 -23.93
C LYS A 390 -22.60 8.26 -24.24
N GLY A 391 -22.00 9.30 -24.83
CA GLY A 391 -20.55 9.36 -25.07
C GLY A 391 -19.75 9.26 -23.77
N GLU A 392 -20.19 9.94 -22.70
CA GLU A 392 -19.53 9.84 -21.40
C GLU A 392 -19.73 8.47 -20.74
N ALA A 393 -20.89 7.85 -20.90
CA ALA A 393 -21.13 6.48 -20.44
C ALA A 393 -20.20 5.49 -21.14
N MET A 394 -20.01 5.61 -22.47
CA MET A 394 -19.04 4.82 -23.23
C MET A 394 -17.61 5.03 -22.71
N ARG A 395 -17.16 6.29 -22.59
CA ARG A 395 -15.83 6.61 -22.03
C ARG A 395 -15.67 6.09 -20.61
N ALA A 396 -16.72 6.14 -19.79
CA ALA A 396 -16.73 5.56 -18.46
C ALA A 396 -16.53 4.04 -18.49
N ARG A 397 -17.21 3.30 -19.38
CA ARG A 397 -17.00 1.85 -19.56
C ARG A 397 -15.52 1.55 -19.84
N TRP A 398 -14.88 2.31 -20.73
CA TRP A 398 -13.44 2.13 -21.00
C TRP A 398 -12.56 2.42 -19.78
N ARG A 399 -12.87 3.44 -18.99
CA ARG A 399 -12.14 3.74 -17.75
C ARG A 399 -12.33 2.64 -16.70
N TYR A 400 -13.55 2.13 -16.53
CA TYR A 400 -13.85 1.04 -15.60
C TYR A 400 -13.28 -0.32 -16.04
N SER A 401 -13.05 -0.52 -17.33
CA SER A 401 -12.36 -1.71 -17.82
C SER A 401 -10.87 -1.73 -17.48
N ARG A 402 -10.26 -0.60 -17.09
CA ARG A 402 -8.83 -0.55 -16.72
C ARG A 402 -8.57 -1.32 -15.40
N PRO A 403 -7.43 -2.01 -15.28
CA PRO A 403 -7.10 -2.78 -14.09
C PRO A 403 -7.19 -1.97 -12.79
N GLY A 404 -6.68 -0.73 -12.79
CA GLY A 404 -6.71 0.13 -11.60
C GLY A 404 -8.13 0.46 -11.11
N ALA A 405 -9.09 0.63 -12.02
CA ALA A 405 -10.49 0.86 -11.65
C ALA A 405 -11.16 -0.42 -11.12
N ARG A 406 -10.76 -1.59 -11.64
CA ARG A 406 -11.22 -2.89 -11.14
C ARG A 406 -10.60 -3.22 -9.77
N PHE A 407 -9.34 -2.82 -9.56
CA PHE A 407 -8.64 -3.02 -8.30
C PHE A 407 -9.25 -2.16 -7.18
N GLY A 408 -9.69 -0.93 -7.46
CA GLY A 408 -10.42 -0.12 -6.47
C GLY A 408 -11.70 -0.79 -5.96
N ARG A 409 -12.41 -1.53 -6.83
CA ARG A 409 -13.61 -2.31 -6.46
C ARG A 409 -13.27 -3.64 -5.79
N PHE A 410 -12.17 -4.28 -6.19
CA PHE A 410 -11.67 -5.48 -5.53
C PHE A 410 -11.14 -5.15 -4.13
N GLY A 411 -10.36 -4.08 -3.97
CA GLY A 411 -9.84 -3.60 -2.69
C GLY A 411 -10.91 -3.13 -1.72
N SER A 412 -12.04 -2.57 -2.20
CA SER A 412 -13.18 -2.28 -1.31
C SER A 412 -13.88 -3.55 -0.80
N ASN A 413 -13.89 -4.62 -1.60
CA ASN A 413 -14.50 -5.90 -1.26
C ASN A 413 -13.56 -6.82 -0.44
N VAL A 414 -12.26 -6.75 -0.70
CA VAL A 414 -11.22 -7.45 0.05
C VAL A 414 -10.89 -6.70 1.34
N GLY A 415 -10.93 -5.37 1.36
CA GLY A 415 -10.77 -4.59 2.59
C GLY A 415 -11.93 -4.80 3.57
N SER A 416 -13.15 -5.08 3.07
CA SER A 416 -14.27 -5.52 3.92
C SER A 416 -14.07 -6.96 4.39
N ALA A 417 -13.75 -7.91 3.49
CA ALA A 417 -13.52 -9.30 3.87
C ALA A 417 -12.29 -9.51 4.79
N LEU A 418 -11.21 -8.75 4.60
CA LEU A 418 -10.03 -8.75 5.47
C LEU A 418 -10.27 -7.97 6.76
N GLY A 419 -11.13 -6.94 6.75
CA GLY A 419 -11.61 -6.29 7.96
C GLY A 419 -12.42 -7.25 8.82
N ASP A 420 -13.28 -8.06 8.20
CA ASP A 420 -14.05 -9.11 8.86
C ASP A 420 -13.14 -10.26 9.35
N ALA A 421 -12.14 -10.67 8.55
CA ALA A 421 -11.17 -11.70 8.93
C ALA A 421 -10.20 -11.23 10.04
N ALA A 422 -9.75 -9.98 10.00
CA ALA A 422 -8.91 -9.39 11.04
C ALA A 422 -9.70 -9.14 12.34
N ALA A 423 -10.98 -8.81 12.25
CA ALA A 423 -11.87 -8.75 13.42
C ALA A 423 -12.06 -10.14 14.06
N SER A 424 -12.11 -11.22 13.26
CA SER A 424 -12.13 -12.60 13.77
C SER A 424 -10.77 -13.11 14.26
N ALA A 425 -9.64 -12.56 13.78
CA ALA A 425 -8.31 -12.91 14.26
C ALA A 425 -7.92 -12.15 15.55
N ALA A 426 -8.41 -10.91 15.72
CA ALA A 426 -8.22 -10.13 16.95
C ALA A 426 -9.10 -10.61 18.13
N THR A 427 -10.02 -11.54 17.88
CA THR A 427 -10.84 -12.21 18.90
C THR A 427 -10.43 -13.67 19.15
N GLY A 428 -9.37 -14.15 18.50
CA GLY A 428 -8.83 -15.50 18.67
C GLY A 428 -7.66 -15.56 19.65
N SER A 429 -7.92 -15.34 20.95
CA SER A 429 -7.15 -15.93 22.05
C SER A 429 -7.94 -15.78 23.35
N SER A 430 -8.94 -16.63 23.50
CA SER A 430 -9.62 -16.92 24.77
C SER A 430 -10.29 -18.27 24.57
N ASP A 431 -9.49 -19.34 24.69
CA ASP A 431 -10.04 -20.68 24.86
C ASP A 431 -10.63 -20.72 26.28
N ASP A 432 -11.96 -20.66 26.36
CA ASP A 432 -12.73 -21.07 27.53
C ASP A 432 -13.86 -21.97 27.03
N ASP A 433 -13.73 -23.27 27.31
CA ASP A 433 -14.68 -24.31 27.00
C ASP A 433 -15.96 -24.15 27.84
N GLY A 434 -17.09 -23.93 27.17
CA GLY A 434 -18.40 -23.85 27.83
C GLY A 434 -19.55 -24.17 26.89
N TRP A 435 -19.88 -25.46 26.76
CA TRP A 435 -21.11 -25.91 26.09
C TRP A 435 -22.36 -25.39 26.81
N TYR A 436 -23.29 -24.73 26.09
CA TYR A 436 -24.73 -25.03 26.18
C TYR A 436 -25.52 -24.40 25.02
N SER A 437 -26.60 -25.10 24.68
CA SER A 437 -27.49 -24.99 23.53
C SER A 437 -28.56 -23.89 23.64
N GLY A 438 -29.03 -23.35 22.50
CA GLY A 438 -30.27 -22.55 22.50
C GLY A 438 -30.54 -21.62 21.31
N GLY A 439 -31.22 -22.15 20.29
CA GLY A 439 -32.32 -21.52 19.53
C GLY A 439 -32.32 -20.02 19.14
N SER A 440 -32.27 -19.79 17.82
CA SER A 440 -33.06 -18.83 17.01
C SER A 440 -33.43 -17.45 17.59
N ARG A 441 -33.08 -16.37 16.86
CA ARG A 441 -34.05 -15.44 16.24
C ARG A 441 -33.34 -14.32 15.47
N ARG A 442 -33.81 -14.10 14.25
CA ARG A 442 -33.57 -12.90 13.43
C ARG A 442 -34.09 -11.67 14.17
N ARG A 443 -33.30 -10.59 14.25
CA ARG A 443 -33.82 -9.22 14.37
C ARG A 443 -32.83 -8.20 13.81
N SER A 444 -33.31 -7.50 12.79
CA SER A 444 -32.80 -6.26 12.22
C SER A 444 -33.14 -5.05 13.11
N SER A 445 -32.19 -4.14 13.34
CA SER A 445 -32.43 -2.68 13.52
C SER A 445 -31.08 -1.96 13.65
N TRP A 446 -30.74 -1.09 12.68
CA TRP A 446 -30.75 0.37 12.80
C TRP A 446 -29.61 1.03 13.59
N SER A 447 -28.77 1.72 12.82
CA SER A 447 -28.16 3.03 13.04
C SER A 447 -27.99 3.56 14.46
N SER A 448 -26.75 3.94 14.78
CA SER A 448 -26.48 5.19 15.47
C SER A 448 -25.16 5.80 15.01
N ARG A 449 -25.25 7.06 14.61
CA ARG A 449 -24.14 7.96 14.30
C ARG A 449 -23.34 8.22 15.57
N THR A 450 -22.02 8.22 15.48
CA THR A 450 -21.17 8.99 16.38
C THR A 450 -20.05 9.65 15.58
N ARG A 451 -20.08 10.98 15.60
CA ARG A 451 -18.98 11.87 15.24
C ARG A 451 -18.03 11.93 16.44
N SER A 452 -16.72 11.94 16.23
CA SER A 452 -15.86 13.04 16.69
C SER A 452 -14.43 12.94 16.14
N SER A 453 -13.85 14.14 15.96
CA SER A 453 -12.43 14.53 16.15
C SER A 453 -11.35 13.70 15.46
N GLY A 454 -10.50 14.25 14.59
CA GLY A 454 -9.82 15.54 14.73
C GLY A 454 -8.33 15.26 14.95
N GLY A 455 -7.51 15.46 13.92
CA GLY A 455 -6.08 15.20 13.99
C GLY A 455 -5.36 15.62 12.72
N GLY A 456 -5.08 16.92 12.61
CA GLY A 456 -4.23 17.47 11.54
C GLY A 456 -2.77 17.20 11.82
N SER A 457 -2.04 16.65 10.84
CA SER A 457 -0.58 16.56 10.86
C SER A 457 0.01 17.62 9.94
N SER A 458 0.65 18.62 10.57
CA SER A 458 1.41 19.69 9.93
C SER A 458 2.68 19.17 9.25
N ARG A 459 2.97 19.75 8.08
CA ARG A 459 4.19 19.60 7.30
C ARG A 459 5.38 20.21 8.06
N ARG A 460 6.47 19.45 8.23
CA ARG A 460 7.78 19.97 8.68
C ARG A 460 8.78 19.86 7.53
N SER A 461 8.97 20.96 6.82
CA SER A 461 10.05 21.16 5.85
C SER A 461 11.27 21.74 6.57
N SER A 462 12.35 20.97 6.73
CA SER A 462 13.64 21.49 7.16
C SER A 462 14.45 21.96 5.95
N ARG A 463 14.62 23.27 5.83
CA ARG A 463 15.65 23.91 5.01
C ARG A 463 17.02 23.66 5.64
N ARG A 464 18.00 23.22 4.85
CA ARG A 464 19.42 23.21 5.21
C ARG A 464 20.14 24.21 4.28
N SER A 465 20.66 25.27 4.88
CA SER A 465 21.46 26.32 4.26
C SER A 465 22.89 26.28 4.80
N GLY A 466 23.85 26.58 3.93
CA GLY A 466 25.30 26.72 4.18
C GLY A 466 26.02 26.18 2.95
N GLY A 467 26.49 26.99 1.98
CA GLY A 467 27.56 27.99 2.08
C GLY A 467 28.92 27.28 1.90
N SER A 468 29.93 27.69 1.15
CA SER A 468 30.22 28.79 0.21
C SER A 468 31.67 28.56 -0.28
N ARG A 469 32.04 29.03 -1.49
CA ARG A 469 33.41 29.31 -2.02
C ARG A 469 34.26 28.07 -2.40
N GLY A 470 35.05 28.07 -3.48
CA GLY A 470 35.38 29.11 -4.44
C GLY A 470 36.30 28.63 -5.57
N PHE A 471 36.62 29.60 -6.44
CA PHE A 471 37.44 29.62 -7.67
C PHE A 471 36.83 29.02 -8.95
#